data_AF-A0A7C2ALK3-F1
#
_entry.id   AF-A0A7C2ALK3-F1
#
_cell.length_a   1.000
_cell.length_b   1.000
_cell.length_c   1.000
_cell.angle_alpha   90.00
_cell.angle_beta   90.00
_cell.angle_gamma   90.00
#
_symmetry.space_group_name_H-M   'P 1'
#
loop_
_entity.id
_entity.type
_entity.pdbx_description
1 polymer ?
#
loop_
_entity_poly.entity_id
_entity_poly.type
_entity_poly.pdbx_seq_one_letter_code
_entity_poly.pdbx_strand_id
1 'polypeptide(L)'
;MVEINDIEKRFRKFRNDFWEDVTEINAGESKIDTEELKTKMMESDYFKTIKTFAEERGWNVTTKDLTLAVQKEGEEKTVEVTLVDTVEENKLFIQPWSRVLQKLENLKQ
;
A
#
# COMPACT_ATOMS: atom_id res chain seq x y z
N MET A 1 1.50 11.22 16.03
CA MET A 1 1.12 11.82 14.74
C MET A 1 2.11 11.40 13.69
N VAL A 2 1.66 10.54 12.79
CA VAL A 2 2.40 10.09 11.61
C VAL A 2 2.40 11.22 10.58
N GLU A 3 3.59 11.60 10.12
CA GLU A 3 3.76 12.55 9.04
C GLU A 3 3.97 11.85 7.69
N ILE A 4 3.67 12.55 6.59
CA ILE A 4 3.89 12.05 5.23
C ILE A 4 5.37 11.66 5.02
N ASN A 5 6.30 12.40 5.63
CA ASN A 5 7.73 12.11 5.55
C ASN A 5 8.11 10.76 6.18
N ASP A 6 7.41 10.33 7.23
CA ASP A 6 7.62 9.01 7.84
C ASP A 6 7.08 7.89 6.93
N ILE A 7 5.94 8.13 6.29
CA ILE A 7 5.37 7.22 5.29
C ILE A 7 6.34 7.06 4.11
N GLU A 8 6.94 8.14 3.63
CA GLU A 8 7.92 8.10 2.54
C GLU A 8 9.14 7.25 2.88
N LYS A 9 9.73 7.44 4.08
CA LYS A 9 10.88 6.64 4.51
C LYS A 9 10.54 5.15 4.55
N ARG A 10 9.35 4.82 5.04
CA ARG A 10 8.86 3.43 5.11
C ARG A 10 8.53 2.86 3.74
N PHE A 11 8.00 3.67 2.82
CA PHE A 11 7.82 3.28 1.42
C PHE A 11 9.15 2.89 0.77
N ARG A 12 10.19 3.69 0.96
CA ARG A 12 11.52 3.41 0.37
C ARG A 12 12.09 2.10 0.90
N LYS A 13 11.96 1.83 2.20
CA LYS A 13 12.38 0.57 2.81
C LYS A 13 11.56 -0.60 2.27
N PHE A 14 10.23 -0.50 2.30
CA PHE A 14 9.31 -1.48 1.72
C PHE A 14 9.67 -1.80 0.27
N ARG A 15 9.88 -0.78 -0.57
CA ARG A 15 10.22 -0.99 -1.97
C ARG A 15 11.51 -1.77 -2.14
N ASN A 16 12.55 -1.50 -1.34
CA ASN A 16 13.80 -2.26 -1.40
C ASN A 16 13.58 -3.71 -0.96
N ASP A 17 12.85 -3.91 0.13
CA ASP A 17 12.63 -5.24 0.72
C ASP A 17 11.76 -6.14 -0.19
N PHE A 18 10.79 -5.57 -0.92
CA PHE A 18 9.85 -6.32 -1.76
C PHE A 18 10.21 -6.34 -3.25
N TRP A 19 11.26 -5.63 -3.69
CA TRP A 19 11.60 -5.54 -5.11
C TRP A 19 12.05 -6.87 -5.70
N GLU A 20 12.84 -7.65 -4.95
CA GLU A 20 13.31 -8.97 -5.37
C GLU A 20 12.13 -9.93 -5.52
N ASP A 21 11.28 -10.05 -4.49
CA ASP A 21 10.11 -10.93 -4.54
C ASP A 21 9.16 -10.60 -5.71
N VAL A 22 8.92 -9.30 -5.98
CA VAL A 22 8.10 -8.86 -7.12
C VAL A 22 8.76 -9.23 -8.45
N THR A 23 10.08 -9.13 -8.54
CA THR A 23 10.83 -9.50 -9.74
C THR A 23 10.79 -11.01 -9.98
N GLU A 24 10.96 -11.82 -8.95
CA GLU A 24 10.89 -13.29 -9.01
C GLU A 24 9.51 -13.78 -9.49
N ILE A 25 8.43 -13.20 -8.96
CA ILE A 25 7.05 -13.48 -9.41
C ILE A 25 6.89 -13.13 -10.89
N ASN A 26 7.34 -11.95 -11.30
CA ASN A 26 7.21 -11.47 -12.68
C ASN A 26 8.02 -12.29 -13.68
N ALA A 27 9.17 -12.83 -13.27
CA ALA A 27 10.04 -13.66 -14.09
C ALA A 27 9.55 -15.12 -14.20
N GLY A 28 8.55 -15.51 -13.39
CA GLY A 28 8.09 -16.89 -13.30
C GLY A 28 9.16 -17.84 -12.74
N GLU A 29 10.15 -17.31 -12.02
CA GLU A 29 11.35 -18.04 -11.63
C GLU A 29 11.18 -18.86 -10.33
N SER A 30 10.21 -18.57 -9.44
CA SER A 30 10.00 -19.45 -8.27
C SER A 30 8.73 -19.27 -7.42
N LYS A 31 8.37 -20.42 -6.81
CA LYS A 31 7.80 -20.79 -5.48
C LYS A 31 7.04 -19.81 -4.58
N ILE A 32 7.13 -18.50 -4.77
CA ILE A 32 6.46 -17.53 -3.89
C ILE A 32 4.99 -17.49 -4.29
N ASP A 33 4.12 -17.94 -3.38
CA ASP A 33 2.69 -17.87 -3.57
C ASP A 33 2.24 -16.41 -3.50
N THR A 34 1.42 -15.99 -4.45
CA THR A 34 0.88 -14.62 -4.52
C THR A 34 0.13 -14.25 -3.24
N GLU A 35 -0.47 -15.23 -2.55
CA GLU A 35 -1.11 -15.01 -1.24
C GLU A 35 -0.09 -14.77 -0.12
N GLU A 36 1.06 -15.44 -0.13
CA GLU A 36 2.12 -15.21 0.86
C GLU A 36 2.67 -13.80 0.71
N LEU A 37 2.90 -13.35 -0.52
CA LEU A 37 3.38 -12.00 -0.78
C LEU A 37 2.37 -10.95 -0.31
N LYS A 38 1.09 -11.12 -0.65
CA LYS A 38 0.01 -10.24 -0.19
C LYS A 38 0.00 -10.14 1.34
N THR A 39 0.16 -11.25 2.03
CA THR A 39 0.20 -11.31 3.49
C THR A 39 1.39 -10.52 4.05
N LYS A 40 2.61 -10.80 3.57
CA LYS A 40 3.83 -10.06 3.96
C LYS A 40 3.67 -8.56 3.77
N MET A 41 3.04 -8.16 2.66
CA MET A 41 2.82 -6.74 2.37
C MET A 41 1.83 -6.09 3.34
N MET A 42 0.70 -6.73 3.64
CA MET A 42 -0.27 -6.23 4.62
C MET A 42 0.34 -6.14 6.03
N GLU A 43 1.25 -7.06 6.36
CA GLU A 43 1.95 -7.06 7.65
C GLU A 43 3.13 -6.08 7.72
N SER A 44 3.52 -5.50 6.58
CA SER A 44 4.66 -4.59 6.50
C SER A 44 4.46 -3.32 7.34
N ASP A 45 5.57 -2.80 7.86
CA ASP A 45 5.60 -1.53 8.60
C ASP A 45 5.04 -0.36 7.79
N TYR A 46 5.17 -0.42 6.46
CA TYR A 46 4.67 0.59 5.56
C TYR A 46 3.13 0.61 5.54
N PHE A 47 2.50 -0.55 5.35
CA PHE A 47 1.05 -0.70 5.31
C PHE A 47 0.41 -0.28 6.65
N LYS A 48 1.01 -0.73 7.76
CA LYS A 48 0.60 -0.34 9.12
C LYS A 48 0.66 1.17 9.33
N THR A 49 1.70 1.83 8.81
CA THR A 49 1.87 3.27 9.00
C THR A 49 0.84 4.08 8.22
N ILE A 50 0.45 3.65 7.01
CA ILE A 50 -0.63 4.31 6.27
C ILE A 50 -1.96 4.13 7.00
N LYS A 51 -2.22 2.94 7.53
CA LYS A 51 -3.41 2.69 8.36
C LYS A 51 -3.44 3.64 9.57
N THR A 52 -2.36 3.72 10.34
CA THR A 52 -2.26 4.64 11.48
C THR A 52 -2.43 6.10 11.06
N PHE A 53 -1.86 6.51 9.92
CA PHE A 53 -2.01 7.87 9.41
C PHE A 53 -3.48 8.24 9.15
N ALA A 54 -4.26 7.31 8.61
CA ALA A 54 -5.69 7.51 8.36
C ALA A 54 -6.52 7.46 9.66
N GLU A 55 -6.23 6.51 10.55
CA GLU A 55 -6.92 6.37 11.85
C GLU A 55 -6.72 7.60 12.74
N GLU A 56 -5.50 8.14 12.81
CA GLU A 56 -5.19 9.38 13.57
C GLU A 56 -5.98 10.61 13.07
N ARG A 57 -6.54 10.54 11.86
CA ARG A 57 -7.34 11.62 11.26
C ARG A 57 -8.85 11.37 11.39
N GLY A 58 -9.27 10.27 12.01
CA GLY A 58 -10.67 9.88 12.15
C GLY A 58 -11.27 9.23 10.90
N TRP A 59 -10.43 8.57 10.09
CA TRP A 59 -10.89 7.93 8.85
C TRP A 59 -10.99 6.42 9.07
N ASN A 60 -12.05 5.82 8.53
CA ASN A 60 -12.25 4.38 8.53
C ASN A 60 -11.35 3.74 7.46
N VAL A 61 -10.51 2.82 7.90
CA VAL A 61 -9.60 2.08 7.01
C VAL A 61 -10.10 0.67 6.85
N THR A 62 -10.37 0.28 5.61
CA THR A 62 -10.66 -1.12 5.25
C THR A 62 -9.55 -1.65 4.36
N THR A 63 -8.97 -2.77 4.74
CA THR A 63 -7.94 -3.47 3.96
C THR A 63 -8.63 -4.43 2.99
N LYS A 64 -8.42 -4.25 1.68
CA LYS A 64 -8.93 -5.17 0.66
C LYS A 64 -7.79 -5.54 -0.30
N ASP A 65 -7.33 -6.78 -0.21
CA ASP A 65 -6.14 -7.28 -0.92
C ASP A 65 -4.90 -6.39 -0.70
N LEU A 66 -4.58 -5.57 -1.71
CA LEU A 66 -3.38 -4.70 -1.78
C LEU A 66 -3.75 -3.20 -1.73
N THR A 67 -5.01 -2.93 -1.44
CA THR A 67 -5.59 -1.60 -1.43
C THR A 67 -6.08 -1.24 -0.03
N LEU A 68 -5.71 -0.05 0.41
CA LEU A 68 -6.30 0.59 1.58
C LEU A 68 -7.45 1.47 1.12
N ALA A 69 -8.68 1.05 1.42
CA ALA A 69 -9.86 1.88 1.24
C ALA A 69 -10.00 2.76 2.48
N VAL A 70 -9.83 4.06 2.29
CA VAL A 70 -9.89 5.05 3.36
C VAL A 70 -11.14 5.91 3.16
N GLN A 71 -12.03 5.91 4.15
CA GLN A 71 -13.26 6.70 4.13
C GLN A 71 -13.27 7.68 5.29
N LYS A 72 -13.47 8.96 4.99
CA LYS A 72 -13.65 10.00 6.01
C LYS A 72 -15.04 9.87 6.64
N GLU A 73 -15.12 10.01 7.96
CA GLU A 73 -16.39 9.95 8.68
C GLU A 73 -17.35 11.06 8.18
N GLY A 74 -18.53 10.66 7.69
CA GLY A 74 -19.54 11.58 7.16
C GLY A 74 -19.44 11.90 5.66
N GLU A 75 -18.46 11.37 4.93
CA GLU A 75 -18.38 11.48 3.46
C GLU A 75 -18.69 10.15 2.75
N GLU A 76 -19.44 10.22 1.66
CA GLU A 76 -19.68 9.06 0.77
C GLU A 76 -18.43 8.68 -0.04
N LYS A 77 -17.43 9.58 -0.10
CA LYS A 77 -16.25 9.39 -0.94
C LYS A 77 -15.23 8.51 -0.24
N THR A 78 -15.00 7.33 -0.82
CA THR A 78 -13.91 6.43 -0.42
C THR A 78 -12.69 6.71 -1.29
N VAL A 79 -11.53 6.92 -0.66
CA VAL A 79 -10.25 7.06 -1.35
C VAL A 79 -9.51 5.74 -1.27
N GLU A 80 -9.34 5.11 -2.43
CA GLU A 80 -8.56 3.88 -2.55
C GLU A 80 -7.09 4.21 -2.77
N VAL A 81 -6.26 3.77 -1.82
CA VAL A 81 -4.80 3.83 -1.87
C VAL A 81 -4.29 2.44 -2.22
N THR A 82 -4.14 2.18 -3.52
CA THR A 82 -3.51 0.95 -4.03
C THR A 82 -2.00 1.08 -3.88
N LEU A 83 -1.38 0.14 -3.17
CA LEU A 83 0.06 0.16 -2.91
C LEU A 83 0.83 -0.71 -3.88
N VAL A 84 0.21 -1.80 -4.31
CA VAL A 84 0.68 -2.66 -5.38
C VAL A 84 -0.50 -3.00 -6.27
N ASP A 85 -0.27 -2.82 -7.55
CA ASP A 85 -1.21 -3.19 -8.60
C ASP A 85 -0.94 -4.61 -9.08
N THR A 86 -2.02 -5.30 -9.42
CA THR A 86 -1.96 -6.57 -10.14
C THR A 86 -2.30 -6.27 -11.59
N VAL A 87 -1.29 -6.26 -12.46
CA VAL A 87 -1.47 -5.87 -13.88
C VAL A 87 -1.93 -7.07 -14.71
N GLU A 88 -1.52 -8.29 -14.36
CA GLU A 88 -1.90 -9.57 -14.96
C GLU A 88 -1.97 -10.64 -13.85
N GLU A 89 -2.55 -11.83 -14.11
CA GLU A 89 -2.77 -12.89 -13.09
C GLU A 89 -1.55 -13.21 -12.22
N ASN A 90 -0.33 -13.01 -12.74
CA ASN A 90 0.92 -13.19 -11.99
C ASN A 90 1.90 -12.02 -12.16
N LYS A 91 1.40 -10.80 -12.41
CA LYS A 91 2.27 -9.62 -12.46
C LYS A 91 1.90 -8.58 -11.43
N LEU A 92 2.88 -8.27 -10.59
CA LEU A 92 2.75 -7.29 -9.53
C LEU A 92 3.59 -6.06 -9.82
N PHE A 93 3.02 -4.91 -9.48
CA PHE A 93 3.65 -3.63 -9.70
C PHE A 93 3.53 -2.75 -8.46
N ILE A 94 4.67 -2.43 -7.83
CA ILE A 94 4.70 -1.49 -6.71
C ILE A 94 4.43 -0.09 -7.24
N GLN A 95 3.35 0.54 -6.76
CA GLN A 95 2.98 1.88 -7.19
C GLN A 95 4.09 2.89 -6.82
N PRO A 96 4.44 3.82 -7.71
CA PRO A 96 5.43 4.84 -7.40
C PRO A 96 4.94 5.75 -6.27
N TRP A 97 5.87 6.22 -5.45
CA TRP A 97 5.58 7.11 -4.33
C TRP A 97 4.73 8.32 -4.72
N SER A 98 4.97 8.91 -5.90
CA SER A 98 4.21 10.06 -6.39
C SER A 98 2.70 9.80 -6.51
N ARG A 99 2.30 8.59 -6.94
CA ARG A 99 0.89 8.20 -7.02
C ARG A 99 0.29 7.96 -5.65
N VAL A 100 1.04 7.29 -4.76
CA VAL A 100 0.60 7.08 -3.39
C VAL A 100 0.44 8.43 -2.68
N LEU A 101 1.42 9.31 -2.80
CA LEU A 101 1.40 10.65 -2.24
C LEU A 101 0.18 11.44 -2.74
N GLN A 102 -0.09 11.44 -4.04
CA GLN A 102 -1.28 12.11 -4.59
C GLN A 102 -2.58 11.59 -3.95
N LYS A 103 -2.69 10.28 -3.72
CA LYS A 103 -3.85 9.70 -3.01
C LYS A 103 -3.89 10.12 -1.55
N LEU A 104 -2.76 10.11 -0.85
CA LEU A 104 -2.66 10.56 0.55
C LEU A 104 -2.91 12.07 0.71
N GLU A 105 -2.55 12.88 -0.27
CA GLU A 105 -2.82 14.33 -0.28
C GLU A 105 -4.30 14.60 -0.55
N ASN A 106 -4.97 13.79 -1.38
CA ASN A 106 -6.42 13.82 -1.46
C ASN A 106 -7.10 13.42 -0.13
N LEU A 107 -6.39 12.74 0.78
CA LEU A 107 -6.85 12.50 2.15
C LEU A 107 -6.62 13.69 3.10
N LYS A 108 -5.84 14.70 2.70
CA LYS A 108 -5.59 15.90 3.52
C LYS A 108 -6.65 17.00 3.31
N GLN A 109 -7.36 16.97 2.18
CA GLN A 109 -8.39 17.96 1.82
C GLN A 109 -9.76 17.55 2.36
#